data_AF-A0A7J6Q6I6-F1
#
_entry.id   AF-A0A7J6Q6I6-F1
#
_cell.length_a   1.000
_cell.length_b   1.000
_cell.length_c   1.000
_cell.angle_alpha   90.00
_cell.angle_beta   90.00
_cell.angle_gamma   90.00
#
_symmetry.space_group_name_H-M   'P 1'
#
loop_
_entity.id
_entity.type
_entity.pdbx_description
1 polymer ?
#
loop_
_entity_poly.entity_id
_entity_poly.type
_entity_poly.pdbx_seq_one_letter_code
_entity_poly.pdbx_strand_id
1 'polypeptide(L)'
;MVRPTPATAASASTTGGGVADNIRVAVRLRSYPHNMLMLRAGKDACRSPMVMIDNDTDVRITTERGAERSFGYDYAFDSSDRSLPNYATQEIVYDNIGHTIVENCMKGFNGCLFAYGQTGSGKSYTMAGCDMEEGIIPRINGAIFSAEATAKLQQIRVWVSYLEIYNEHLHDLLADSSEAGKDLSVMEHPSLGVYVKGATEVVVRSEEDIERMLEYGLKRRAEGATNMNAHSSRSHAVFRIKLECKHRAGPTVSSRVNLIDLAGSERQGKTGATGIRL
;
A
#
# COMPACT_ATOMS: atom_id res chain seq x y z
N MET A 1 32.50 -0.52 -20.66
CA MET A 1 31.73 -1.76 -20.41
C MET A 1 30.31 -1.51 -20.90
N VAL A 2 29.89 -2.23 -21.93
CA VAL A 2 28.60 -2.05 -22.60
C VAL A 2 27.51 -2.69 -21.73
N ARG A 3 26.45 -1.93 -21.41
CA ARG A 3 25.30 -2.37 -20.61
C ARG A 3 24.38 -3.27 -21.48
N PRO A 4 23.75 -4.33 -20.94
CA PRO A 4 22.73 -5.08 -21.67
C PRO A 4 21.50 -4.20 -21.89
N THR A 5 20.91 -4.27 -23.08
CA THR A 5 19.64 -3.64 -23.44
C THR A 5 18.47 -4.24 -22.67
N PRO A 6 17.36 -3.49 -22.44
CA PRO A 6 16.17 -4.03 -21.80
C PRO A 6 15.56 -5.12 -22.68
N ALA A 7 15.21 -6.25 -22.07
CA ALA A 7 14.54 -7.34 -22.75
C ALA A 7 13.17 -6.87 -23.25
N THR A 8 12.98 -6.95 -24.57
CA THR A 8 11.67 -6.88 -25.21
C THR A 8 10.79 -8.02 -24.69
N ALA A 9 9.51 -7.72 -24.47
CA ALA A 9 8.49 -8.67 -24.04
C ALA A 9 8.48 -9.91 -24.94
N ALA A 10 8.97 -11.02 -24.42
CA ALA A 10 8.86 -12.34 -25.04
C ALA A 10 7.67 -13.08 -24.41
N SER A 11 6.80 -13.60 -25.26
CA SER A 11 5.68 -14.47 -24.92
C SER A 11 6.17 -15.70 -24.16
N ALA A 12 5.70 -15.85 -22.92
CA ALA A 12 6.06 -16.98 -22.08
C ALA A 12 5.36 -18.26 -22.54
N SER A 13 6.16 -19.25 -22.93
CA SER A 13 5.73 -20.63 -23.09
C SER A 13 5.84 -21.37 -21.75
N THR A 14 4.86 -22.23 -21.51
CA THR A 14 4.58 -22.93 -20.26
C THR A 14 5.64 -24.01 -19.97
N THR A 15 6.41 -23.88 -18.89
CA THR A 15 6.96 -25.05 -18.15
C THR A 15 7.16 -24.73 -16.68
N GLY A 16 6.69 -25.66 -15.82
CA GLY A 16 6.60 -25.53 -14.36
C GLY A 16 7.95 -25.64 -13.63
N GLY A 17 8.57 -24.49 -13.40
CA GLY A 17 9.49 -24.25 -12.29
C GLY A 17 9.12 -22.92 -11.66
N GLY A 18 8.88 -22.88 -10.35
CA GLY A 18 8.60 -21.63 -9.65
C GLY A 18 9.80 -20.71 -9.77
N VAL A 19 9.73 -19.74 -10.68
CA VAL A 19 10.73 -18.68 -10.82
C VAL A 19 10.66 -17.85 -9.55
N ALA A 20 11.74 -17.79 -8.78
CA ALA A 20 11.84 -16.89 -7.65
C ALA A 20 11.80 -15.45 -8.19
N ASP A 21 10.69 -14.76 -7.95
CA ASP A 21 10.53 -13.36 -8.34
C ASP A 21 11.06 -12.47 -7.21
N ASN A 22 11.80 -11.41 -7.57
CA ASN A 22 12.35 -10.48 -6.59
C ASN A 22 11.24 -9.59 -6.01
N ILE A 23 11.46 -9.04 -4.81
CA ILE A 23 10.58 -7.97 -4.29
C ILE A 23 10.68 -6.78 -5.24
N ARG A 24 9.55 -6.37 -5.79
CA ARG A 24 9.45 -5.17 -6.64
C ARG A 24 9.31 -3.93 -5.77
N VAL A 25 9.98 -2.85 -6.17
CA VAL A 25 10.02 -1.57 -5.47
C VAL A 25 9.62 -0.46 -6.43
N ALA A 26 8.60 0.29 -6.02
CA ALA A 26 8.17 1.50 -6.72
C ALA A 26 8.44 2.75 -5.87
N VAL A 27 8.82 3.84 -6.52
CA VAL A 27 8.93 5.17 -5.90
C VAL A 27 7.80 6.05 -6.41
N ARG A 28 7.17 6.81 -5.50
CA ARG A 28 6.18 7.81 -5.85
C ARG A 28 6.55 9.17 -5.25
N LEU A 29 6.73 10.16 -6.12
CA LEU A 29 6.98 11.54 -5.73
C LEU A 29 5.64 12.27 -5.64
N ARG A 30 5.35 12.93 -4.51
CA ARG A 30 4.13 13.72 -4.32
C ARG A 30 4.36 15.20 -4.56
N SER A 31 3.28 15.95 -4.76
CA SER A 31 3.31 17.42 -4.77
C SER A 31 3.84 17.98 -3.46
N TYR A 32 4.45 19.17 -3.51
CA TYR A 32 4.82 19.92 -2.32
C TYR A 32 3.58 20.21 -1.47
N PRO A 33 3.68 20.12 -0.14
CA PRO A 33 2.57 20.52 0.70
C PRO A 33 2.39 22.05 0.61
N HIS A 34 1.14 22.53 0.73
CA HIS A 34 0.76 23.92 0.46
C HIS A 34 1.57 24.95 1.27
N ASN A 35 1.89 24.62 2.53
CA ASN A 35 2.74 25.43 3.39
C ASN A 35 4.18 25.60 2.86
N MET A 36 4.70 24.61 2.15
CA MET A 36 6.06 24.59 1.61
C MET A 36 6.17 25.28 0.24
N LEU A 37 5.07 25.30 -0.52
CA LEU A 37 4.93 26.11 -1.74
C LEU A 37 5.02 27.61 -1.42
N MET A 38 4.36 28.07 -0.35
CA MET A 38 4.42 29.45 0.14
C MET A 38 5.84 29.86 0.57
N LEU A 39 6.58 28.97 1.25
CA LEU A 39 7.97 29.18 1.63
C LEU A 39 8.92 29.26 0.43
N ARG A 40 8.63 28.51 -0.65
CA ARG A 40 9.40 28.54 -1.91
C ARG A 40 9.14 29.78 -2.76
N ALA A 41 7.97 30.41 -2.65
CA ALA A 41 7.66 31.66 -3.34
C ALA A 41 8.57 32.84 -2.93
N GLY A 42 9.42 32.66 -1.90
CA GLY A 42 10.48 33.60 -1.50
C GLY A 42 11.90 33.20 -1.97
N LYS A 43 12.86 33.16 -1.03
CA LYS A 43 14.33 33.08 -1.28
C LYS A 43 14.84 31.84 -2.02
N ASP A 44 14.05 30.76 -2.14
CA ASP A 44 14.46 29.47 -2.72
C ASP A 44 13.79 29.17 -4.08
N ALA A 45 13.10 30.13 -4.70
CA ALA A 45 12.38 29.95 -5.97
C ALA A 45 13.27 29.45 -7.14
N CYS A 46 14.60 29.62 -7.06
CA CYS A 46 15.57 29.19 -8.07
C CYS A 46 16.29 27.87 -7.76
N ARG A 47 15.98 27.16 -6.66
CA ARG A 47 16.61 25.86 -6.39
C ARG A 47 15.88 24.75 -7.11
N SER A 48 16.60 24.05 -8.00
CA SER A 48 16.14 22.81 -8.63
C SER A 48 15.61 21.83 -7.57
N PRO A 49 14.55 21.05 -7.86
CA PRO A 49 14.06 20.03 -6.96
C PRO A 49 15.20 19.08 -6.58
N MET A 50 15.32 18.75 -5.28
CA MET A 50 16.34 17.81 -4.82
C MET A 50 16.06 16.37 -5.25
N VAL A 51 14.83 16.06 -5.62
CA VAL A 51 14.40 14.75 -6.12
C VAL A 51 13.66 14.98 -7.42
N MET A 52 14.08 14.26 -8.47
CA MET A 52 13.55 14.32 -9.82
C MET A 52 13.31 12.89 -10.31
N ILE A 53 12.23 12.70 -11.06
CA ILE A 53 11.97 11.45 -11.78
C ILE A 53 12.38 11.68 -13.23
N ASP A 54 13.38 10.95 -13.69
CA ASP A 54 13.93 11.12 -15.03
C ASP A 54 13.12 10.35 -16.09
N ASN A 55 12.61 9.19 -15.70
CA ASN A 55 11.76 8.30 -16.48
C ASN A 55 11.00 7.34 -15.54
N ASP A 56 10.25 6.40 -16.11
CA ASP A 56 9.41 5.45 -15.37
C ASP A 56 10.15 4.50 -14.42
N THR A 57 11.49 4.53 -14.37
CA THR A 57 12.32 3.65 -13.51
C THR A 57 13.42 4.37 -12.75
N ASP A 58 13.90 5.52 -13.24
CA ASP A 58 15.06 6.21 -12.68
C ASP A 58 14.68 7.46 -11.88
N VAL A 59 15.21 7.55 -10.65
CA VAL A 59 15.09 8.70 -9.76
C VAL A 59 16.45 9.33 -9.54
N ARG A 60 16.56 10.65 -9.78
CA ARG A 60 17.75 11.43 -9.49
C ARG A 60 17.58 12.23 -8.20
N ILE A 61 18.59 12.18 -7.34
CA ILE A 61 18.67 12.95 -6.10
C ILE A 61 19.89 13.87 -6.16
N THR A 62 19.65 15.18 -6.00
CA THR A 62 20.69 16.21 -5.90
C THR A 62 20.87 16.60 -4.44
N THR A 63 22.06 16.36 -3.90
CA THR A 63 22.43 16.72 -2.53
C THR A 63 22.56 18.23 -2.36
N GLU A 64 22.55 18.73 -1.12
CA GLU A 64 22.75 20.16 -0.83
C GLU A 64 24.07 20.73 -1.37
N ARG A 65 25.08 19.87 -1.57
CA ARG A 65 26.38 20.23 -2.14
C ARG A 65 26.42 20.14 -3.67
N GLY A 66 25.28 19.89 -4.32
CA GLY A 66 25.16 19.76 -5.77
C GLY A 66 25.58 18.42 -6.35
N ALA A 67 26.03 17.46 -5.53
CA ALA A 67 26.34 16.12 -6.02
C ALA A 67 25.06 15.36 -6.35
N GLU A 68 25.00 14.77 -7.55
CA GLU A 68 23.86 14.02 -8.04
C GLU A 68 24.07 12.52 -7.89
N ARG A 69 22.99 11.79 -7.59
CA ARG A 69 22.95 10.33 -7.53
C ARG A 69 21.68 9.84 -8.20
N SER A 70 21.80 8.83 -9.06
CA SER A 70 20.67 8.18 -9.71
C SER A 70 20.45 6.79 -9.12
N PHE A 71 19.18 6.42 -8.97
CA PHE A 71 18.72 5.15 -8.43
C PHE A 71 17.68 4.56 -9.38
N GLY A 72 17.86 3.29 -9.75
CA GLY A 72 16.90 2.55 -10.56
C GLY A 72 15.95 1.74 -9.68
N TYR A 73 14.67 1.74 -10.06
CA TYR A 73 13.57 1.02 -9.42
C TYR A 73 12.74 0.29 -10.48
N ASP A 74 11.81 -0.57 -10.05
CA ASP A 74 10.89 -1.21 -10.99
C ASP A 74 9.89 -0.20 -11.56
N TYR A 75 9.50 0.80 -10.75
CA TYR A 75 8.62 1.91 -11.16
C TYR A 75 8.98 3.22 -10.45
N ALA A 76 8.86 4.34 -11.15
CA ALA A 76 9.01 5.69 -10.63
C ALA A 76 7.84 6.56 -11.11
N PHE A 77 7.02 7.03 -10.17
CA PHE A 77 5.78 7.76 -10.42
C PHE A 77 5.91 9.23 -10.00
N ASP A 78 5.75 10.16 -10.94
CA ASP A 78 5.76 11.59 -10.65
C ASP A 78 4.35 12.14 -10.44
N SER A 79 3.92 12.19 -9.18
CA SER A 79 2.68 12.86 -8.76
C SER A 79 2.97 14.28 -8.21
N SER A 80 4.04 14.94 -8.65
CA SER A 80 4.47 16.23 -8.07
C SER A 80 3.67 17.44 -8.57
N ASP A 81 3.21 17.43 -9.81
CA ASP A 81 2.46 18.54 -10.41
C ASP A 81 1.45 18.04 -11.44
N ARG A 82 0.16 18.27 -11.18
CA ARG A 82 -0.97 17.84 -12.02
C ARG A 82 -0.95 18.46 -13.42
N SER A 83 -0.22 19.56 -13.62
CA SER A 83 -0.10 20.21 -14.94
C SER A 83 0.93 19.52 -15.84
N LEU A 84 1.77 18.64 -15.29
CA LEU A 84 2.77 17.93 -16.07
C LEU A 84 2.13 16.79 -16.89
N PRO A 85 2.58 16.57 -18.13
CA PRO A 85 2.03 15.52 -19.00
C PRO A 85 2.26 14.10 -18.47
N ASN A 86 3.29 13.91 -17.63
CA ASN A 86 3.64 12.64 -17.01
C ASN A 86 3.12 12.52 -15.55
N TYR A 87 2.12 13.31 -15.17
CA TYR A 87 1.55 13.23 -13.82
C TYR A 87 0.96 11.84 -13.55
N ALA A 88 1.51 11.15 -12.56
CA ALA A 88 1.05 9.84 -12.13
C ALA A 88 -0.17 9.97 -11.20
N THR A 89 -1.35 9.63 -11.70
CA THR A 89 -2.60 9.56 -10.92
C THR A 89 -2.61 8.31 -10.02
N GLN A 90 -3.60 8.23 -9.11
CA GLN A 90 -3.84 7.00 -8.33
C GLN A 90 -4.11 5.79 -9.24
N GLU A 91 -4.83 6.01 -10.33
CA GLU A 91 -5.16 5.00 -11.34
C GLU A 91 -3.90 4.47 -12.02
N ILE A 92 -3.02 5.35 -12.51
CA ILE A 92 -1.75 4.94 -13.13
C ILE A 92 -0.92 4.11 -12.15
N VAL A 93 -0.84 4.53 -10.89
CA VAL A 93 -0.12 3.76 -9.87
C VAL A 93 -0.74 2.37 -9.69
N TYR A 94 -2.07 2.29 -9.52
CA TYR A 94 -2.79 1.03 -9.39
C TYR A 94 -2.62 0.11 -10.61
N ASP A 95 -2.74 0.64 -11.83
CA ASP A 95 -2.61 -0.13 -13.06
C ASP A 95 -1.22 -0.75 -13.21
N ASN A 96 -0.18 -0.13 -12.66
CA ASN A 96 1.18 -0.67 -12.74
C ASN A 96 1.49 -1.68 -11.63
N ILE A 97 0.97 -1.50 -10.41
CA ILE A 97 1.36 -2.33 -9.24
C ILE A 97 0.22 -3.17 -8.64
N GLY A 98 -1.01 -2.65 -8.66
CA GLY A 98 -2.17 -3.25 -8.01
C GLY A 98 -2.78 -4.42 -8.80
N HIS A 99 -2.92 -4.28 -10.13
CA HIS A 99 -3.58 -5.31 -10.94
C HIS A 99 -2.91 -6.70 -10.81
N THR A 100 -1.58 -6.74 -10.78
CA THR A 100 -0.81 -7.99 -10.67
C THR A 100 -1.09 -8.73 -9.36
N ILE A 101 -1.36 -7.99 -8.28
CA ILE A 101 -1.74 -8.59 -6.99
C ILE A 101 -3.08 -9.31 -7.12
N VAL A 102 -4.06 -8.70 -7.79
CA VAL A 102 -5.39 -9.27 -8.02
C VAL A 102 -5.29 -10.53 -8.90
N GLU A 103 -4.55 -10.47 -9.99
CA GLU A 103 -4.36 -11.64 -10.86
C GLU A 103 -3.71 -12.83 -10.13
N ASN A 104 -2.71 -12.54 -9.30
CA ASN A 104 -2.00 -13.56 -8.54
C ASN A 104 -2.87 -14.14 -7.42
N CYS A 105 -3.65 -13.31 -6.71
CA CYS A 105 -4.51 -13.80 -5.64
C CYS A 105 -5.62 -14.71 -6.17
N MET A 106 -6.16 -14.43 -7.37
CA MET A 106 -7.15 -15.30 -8.04
C MET A 106 -6.59 -16.66 -8.44
N LYS A 107 -5.26 -16.75 -8.63
CA LYS A 107 -4.52 -18.00 -8.89
C LYS A 107 -4.10 -18.73 -7.60
N GLY A 108 -4.38 -18.16 -6.41
CA GLY A 108 -4.04 -18.75 -5.12
C GLY A 108 -2.71 -18.28 -4.52
N PHE A 109 -2.05 -17.27 -5.09
CA PHE A 109 -0.83 -16.72 -4.51
C PHE A 109 -1.12 -15.66 -3.45
N ASN A 110 -0.36 -15.68 -2.36
CA ASN A 110 -0.42 -14.61 -1.37
C ASN A 110 0.24 -13.34 -1.92
N GLY A 111 -0.35 -12.18 -1.64
CA GLY A 111 0.16 -10.87 -2.00
C GLY A 111 0.48 -10.02 -0.77
N CYS A 112 1.49 -9.16 -0.89
CA CYS A 112 1.79 -8.15 0.11
C CYS A 112 2.21 -6.87 -0.61
N LEU A 113 1.56 -5.77 -0.28
CA LEU A 113 1.91 -4.43 -0.72
C LEU A 113 1.97 -3.54 0.51
N PHE A 114 3.09 -2.83 0.69
CA PHE A 114 3.25 -1.91 1.79
C PHE A 114 3.79 -0.57 1.31
N ALA A 115 3.20 0.52 1.80
CA ALA A 115 3.71 1.86 1.58
C ALA A 115 4.72 2.22 2.68
N TYR A 116 5.90 2.70 2.27
CA TYR A 116 6.99 3.10 3.17
C TYR A 116 7.49 4.51 2.85
N GLY A 117 7.93 5.24 3.88
CA GLY A 117 8.44 6.60 3.74
C GLY A 117 8.24 7.44 5.01
N GLN A 118 8.85 8.62 5.05
CA GLN A 118 8.73 9.54 6.18
C GLN A 118 7.26 9.98 6.44
N THR A 119 6.97 10.49 7.63
CA THR A 119 5.67 11.12 7.88
C THR A 119 5.35 12.22 6.87
N GLY A 120 4.10 12.20 6.39
CA GLY A 120 3.62 13.10 5.36
C GLY A 120 4.20 12.84 3.96
N SER A 121 4.82 11.69 3.67
CA SER A 121 5.28 11.35 2.31
C SER A 121 4.17 10.91 1.35
N GLY A 122 2.96 10.64 1.84
CA GLY A 122 1.82 10.20 1.01
C GLY A 122 1.53 8.69 1.06
N LYS A 123 1.98 7.97 2.10
CA LYS A 123 1.69 6.53 2.30
C LYS A 123 0.19 6.24 2.35
N SER A 124 -0.52 6.84 3.31
CA SER A 124 -1.97 6.67 3.46
C SER A 124 -2.75 7.16 2.24
N TYR A 125 -2.31 8.25 1.59
CA TYR A 125 -2.90 8.70 0.33
C TYR A 125 -2.71 7.66 -0.79
N THR A 126 -1.56 7.01 -0.89
CA THR A 126 -1.34 5.95 -1.88
C THR A 126 -2.18 4.71 -1.60
N MET A 127 -2.26 4.30 -0.33
CA MET A 127 -2.97 3.07 0.07
C MET A 127 -4.49 3.25 0.09
N ALA A 128 -5.01 4.23 0.84
CA ALA A 128 -6.45 4.45 1.01
C ALA A 128 -7.00 5.49 0.02
N GLY A 129 -6.23 6.55 -0.24
CA GLY A 129 -6.71 7.68 -1.05
C GLY A 129 -7.46 8.73 -0.24
N CYS A 130 -8.34 9.45 -0.92
CA CYS A 130 -9.33 10.36 -0.34
C CYS A 130 -10.63 10.29 -1.14
N ASP A 131 -11.69 10.96 -0.68
CA ASP A 131 -13.03 10.92 -1.26
C ASP A 131 -13.09 11.24 -2.77
N MET A 132 -12.14 12.04 -3.27
CA MET A 132 -12.07 12.41 -4.69
C MET A 132 -11.16 11.48 -5.50
N GLU A 133 -10.24 10.77 -4.84
CA GLU A 133 -9.16 10.01 -5.47
C GLU A 133 -8.83 8.76 -4.66
N GLU A 134 -9.57 7.70 -4.94
CA GLU A 134 -9.36 6.36 -4.41
C GLU A 134 -7.93 5.87 -4.60
N GLY A 135 -7.35 5.34 -3.51
CA GLY A 135 -6.04 4.72 -3.50
C GLY A 135 -6.06 3.27 -3.98
N ILE A 136 -5.00 2.54 -3.63
CA ILE A 136 -4.82 1.15 -4.08
C ILE A 136 -5.81 0.19 -3.44
N ILE A 137 -6.12 0.34 -2.16
CA ILE A 137 -7.02 -0.56 -1.43
C ILE A 137 -8.42 -0.59 -2.08
N PRO A 138 -9.15 0.53 -2.23
CA PRO A 138 -10.46 0.52 -2.88
C PRO A 138 -10.41 -0.02 -4.32
N ARG A 139 -9.39 0.33 -5.10
CA ARG A 139 -9.23 -0.18 -6.48
C ARG A 139 -8.99 -1.69 -6.56
N ILE A 140 -8.20 -2.25 -5.65
CA ILE A 140 -8.03 -3.70 -5.54
C ILE A 140 -9.38 -4.37 -5.22
N ASN A 141 -10.21 -3.76 -4.38
CA ASN A 141 -11.51 -4.30 -4.00
C ASN A 141 -12.45 -4.38 -5.21
N GLY A 142 -12.61 -3.28 -5.96
CA GLY A 142 -13.44 -3.27 -7.15
C GLY A 142 -12.95 -4.24 -8.22
N ALA A 143 -11.62 -4.37 -8.37
CA ALA A 143 -11.04 -5.32 -9.31
C ALA A 143 -11.24 -6.79 -8.91
N ILE A 144 -11.25 -7.13 -7.61
CA ILE A 144 -11.52 -8.50 -7.14
C ILE A 144 -12.94 -8.93 -7.55
N PHE A 145 -13.95 -8.09 -7.33
CA PHE A 145 -15.33 -8.41 -7.69
C PHE A 145 -15.59 -8.31 -9.20
N SER A 146 -14.93 -7.39 -9.91
CA SER A 146 -14.97 -7.34 -11.37
C SER A 146 -14.33 -8.59 -12.02
N ALA A 147 -13.25 -9.09 -11.42
CA ALA A 147 -12.59 -10.31 -11.87
C ALA A 147 -13.46 -11.56 -11.61
N GLU A 148 -14.35 -11.57 -10.62
CA GLU A 148 -15.30 -12.68 -10.41
C GLU A 148 -16.18 -12.92 -11.64
N ALA A 149 -16.64 -11.84 -12.28
CA ALA A 149 -17.51 -11.92 -13.46
C ALA A 149 -16.79 -12.49 -14.70
N THR A 150 -15.46 -12.38 -14.77
CA THR A 150 -14.66 -12.70 -15.97
C THR A 150 -13.78 -13.93 -15.80
N ALA A 151 -13.27 -14.18 -14.59
CA ALA A 151 -12.60 -15.41 -14.23
C ALA A 151 -13.64 -16.53 -14.23
N LYS A 152 -13.35 -17.68 -14.85
CA LYS A 152 -14.26 -18.85 -14.98
C LYS A 152 -14.52 -19.54 -13.62
N LEU A 153 -14.83 -18.76 -12.59
CA LEU A 153 -15.10 -19.17 -11.24
C LEU A 153 -16.53 -19.71 -11.14
N GLN A 154 -16.68 -20.68 -10.27
CA GLN A 154 -17.96 -21.17 -9.78
C GLN A 154 -18.41 -20.35 -8.57
N GLN A 155 -17.46 -19.94 -7.72
CA GLN A 155 -17.74 -19.20 -6.50
C GLN A 155 -16.48 -18.47 -6.03
N ILE A 156 -16.64 -17.24 -5.55
CA ILE A 156 -15.66 -16.55 -4.72
C ILE A 156 -16.22 -16.37 -3.30
N ARG A 157 -15.35 -16.40 -2.30
CA ARG A 157 -15.66 -15.93 -0.95
C ARG A 157 -14.54 -15.01 -0.50
N VAL A 158 -14.95 -13.88 0.07
CA VAL A 158 -14.03 -12.83 0.45
C VAL A 158 -14.27 -12.49 1.92
N TRP A 159 -13.17 -12.37 2.66
CA TRP A 159 -13.15 -11.88 4.03
C TRP A 159 -12.17 -10.74 4.13
N VAL A 160 -12.47 -9.77 4.99
CA VAL A 160 -11.56 -8.68 5.31
C VAL A 160 -11.30 -8.59 6.80
N SER A 161 -10.09 -8.19 7.16
CA SER A 161 -9.73 -7.82 8.53
C SER A 161 -8.90 -6.54 8.47
N TYR A 162 -9.06 -5.66 9.44
CA TYR A 162 -8.29 -4.41 9.49
C TYR A 162 -7.68 -4.26 10.88
N LEU A 163 -6.35 -4.26 10.93
CA LEU A 163 -5.60 -4.19 12.17
C LEU A 163 -4.73 -2.94 12.20
N GLU A 164 -4.56 -2.40 13.40
CA GLU A 164 -3.59 -1.37 13.71
C GLU A 164 -2.55 -1.93 14.68
N ILE A 165 -1.28 -1.66 14.40
CA ILE A 165 -0.16 -1.94 15.31
C ILE A 165 0.32 -0.59 15.81
N TYR A 166 0.14 -0.36 17.11
CA TYR A 166 0.57 0.87 17.77
C TYR A 166 1.27 0.54 19.08
N ASN A 167 2.48 1.06 19.25
CA ASN A 167 3.33 0.79 20.41
C ASN A 167 3.45 -0.71 20.75
N GLU A 168 3.70 -1.54 19.73
CA GLU A 168 3.75 -3.02 19.85
C GLU A 168 2.44 -3.70 20.29
N HIS A 169 1.34 -2.96 20.40
CA HIS A 169 0.01 -3.50 20.67
C HIS A 169 -0.81 -3.62 19.39
N LEU A 170 -1.52 -4.74 19.27
CA LEU A 170 -2.49 -4.98 18.21
C LEU A 170 -3.84 -4.38 18.63
N HIS A 171 -4.47 -3.68 17.68
CA HIS A 171 -5.82 -3.15 17.80
C HIS A 171 -6.63 -3.63 16.60
N ASP A 172 -7.80 -4.19 16.86
CA ASP A 172 -8.73 -4.58 15.81
C ASP A 172 -9.65 -3.40 15.46
N LEU A 173 -9.53 -2.92 14.23
CA LEU A 173 -10.28 -1.78 13.72
C LEU A 173 -11.68 -2.15 13.21
N LEU A 174 -11.98 -3.46 13.07
CA LEU A 174 -13.31 -3.94 12.66
C LEU A 174 -14.09 -4.60 13.80
N ALA A 175 -13.46 -4.82 14.96
CA ALA A 175 -14.13 -5.37 16.13
C ALA A 175 -15.31 -4.49 16.57
N ASP A 176 -16.44 -5.11 16.88
CA ASP A 176 -17.55 -4.42 17.53
C ASP A 176 -17.10 -3.90 18.91
N SER A 177 -17.71 -2.81 19.36
CA SER A 177 -17.55 -2.24 20.69
C SER A 177 -17.75 -3.27 21.82
N SER A 178 -18.64 -4.25 21.60
CA SER A 178 -18.89 -5.37 22.51
C SER A 178 -17.73 -6.38 22.59
N GLU A 179 -16.85 -6.37 21.59
CA GLU A 179 -15.67 -7.23 21.49
C GLU A 179 -14.36 -6.49 21.78
N ALA A 180 -14.45 -5.27 22.33
CA ALA A 180 -13.31 -4.51 22.81
C ALA A 180 -12.59 -5.30 23.92
N GLY A 181 -11.28 -5.54 23.75
CA GLY A 181 -10.45 -6.26 24.74
C GLY A 181 -10.21 -7.74 24.44
N LYS A 182 -10.55 -8.22 23.23
CA LYS A 182 -10.04 -9.52 22.76
C LYS A 182 -8.51 -9.56 22.83
N ASP A 183 -7.99 -10.68 23.32
CA ASP A 183 -6.55 -10.95 23.32
C ASP A 183 -6.08 -11.24 21.88
N LEU A 184 -5.46 -10.25 21.27
CA LEU A 184 -4.91 -10.33 19.91
C LEU A 184 -3.46 -10.77 19.99
N SER A 185 -3.14 -11.91 19.36
CA SER A 185 -1.79 -12.47 19.35
C SER A 185 -1.36 -12.89 17.96
N VAL A 186 -0.10 -12.58 17.62
CA VAL A 186 0.54 -13.06 16.39
C VAL A 186 0.89 -14.53 16.56
N MET A 187 0.41 -15.36 15.65
CA MET A 187 0.57 -16.80 15.64
C MET A 187 1.08 -17.27 14.29
N GLU A 188 1.72 -18.44 14.24
CA GLU A 188 2.17 -19.07 13.01
C GLU A 188 1.50 -20.43 12.83
N HIS A 189 0.98 -20.69 11.63
CA HIS A 189 0.42 -21.99 11.26
C HIS A 189 1.16 -22.56 10.05
N PRO A 190 1.51 -23.86 10.02
CA PRO A 190 2.30 -24.47 8.94
C PRO A 190 1.74 -24.24 7.53
N SER A 191 0.42 -24.16 7.38
CA SER A 191 -0.23 -23.91 6.08
C SER A 191 -0.80 -22.51 5.89
N LEU A 192 -1.09 -21.76 6.97
CA LEU A 192 -1.70 -20.42 6.85
C LEU A 192 -0.64 -19.31 6.90
N GLY A 193 0.57 -19.63 7.35
CA GLY A 193 1.61 -18.67 7.67
C GLY A 193 1.27 -17.88 8.94
N VAL A 194 1.78 -16.66 9.02
CA VAL A 194 1.54 -15.75 10.14
C VAL A 194 0.11 -15.20 10.10
N TYR A 195 -0.61 -15.30 11.21
CA TYR A 195 -1.96 -14.77 11.38
C TYR A 195 -2.14 -14.14 12.77
N VAL A 196 -3.24 -13.41 12.96
CA VAL A 196 -3.57 -12.81 14.26
C VAL A 196 -4.76 -13.57 14.83
N LYS A 197 -4.52 -14.29 15.93
CA LYS A 197 -5.58 -14.96 16.69
C LYS A 197 -6.45 -13.90 17.35
N GLY A 198 -7.77 -14.08 17.28
CA GLY A 198 -8.75 -13.16 17.86
C GLY A 198 -9.13 -11.98 16.96
N ALA A 199 -8.43 -11.76 15.84
CA ALA A 199 -8.79 -10.74 14.87
C ALA A 199 -10.14 -11.04 14.20
N THR A 200 -10.94 -10.01 14.03
CA THR A 200 -12.23 -10.05 13.36
C THR A 200 -12.01 -10.25 11.85
N GLU A 201 -12.60 -11.32 11.30
CA GLU A 201 -12.72 -11.54 9.85
C GLU A 201 -14.18 -11.30 9.44
N VAL A 202 -14.43 -10.21 8.71
CA VAL A 202 -15.76 -9.85 8.21
C VAL A 202 -15.96 -10.44 6.82
N VAL A 203 -17.04 -11.18 6.62
CA VAL A 203 -17.46 -11.66 5.29
C VAL A 203 -18.01 -10.49 4.49
N VAL A 204 -17.51 -10.32 3.27
CA VAL A 204 -17.94 -9.27 2.33
C VAL A 204 -18.43 -9.90 1.03
N ARG A 205 -19.44 -9.29 0.42
CA ARG A 205 -20.14 -9.83 -0.77
C ARG A 205 -20.18 -8.86 -1.94
N SER A 206 -19.72 -7.64 -1.76
CA SER A 206 -19.61 -6.65 -2.82
C SER A 206 -18.46 -5.68 -2.56
N GLU A 207 -18.14 -4.88 -3.57
CA GLU A 207 -17.18 -3.79 -3.47
C GLU A 207 -17.56 -2.80 -2.36
N GLU A 208 -18.84 -2.42 -2.31
CA GLU A 208 -19.37 -1.49 -1.32
C GLU A 208 -19.28 -2.05 0.10
N ASP A 209 -19.36 -3.38 0.29
CA ASP A 209 -19.14 -3.99 1.59
C ASP A 209 -17.71 -3.73 2.09
N ILE A 210 -16.72 -3.82 1.20
CA ILE A 210 -15.32 -3.59 1.58
C ILE A 210 -15.06 -2.11 1.82
N GLU A 211 -15.57 -1.23 0.98
CA GLU A 211 -15.48 0.22 1.17
C GLU A 211 -16.01 0.63 2.54
N ARG A 212 -17.20 0.14 2.92
CA ARG A 212 -17.75 0.40 4.25
C ARG A 212 -16.85 -0.10 5.38
N MET A 213 -16.20 -1.25 5.24
CA MET A 213 -15.25 -1.75 6.24
C MET A 213 -13.96 -0.92 6.29
N LEU A 214 -13.47 -0.47 5.13
CA LEU A 214 -12.31 0.41 5.03
C LEU A 214 -12.60 1.76 5.71
N GLU A 215 -13.72 2.41 5.39
CA GLU A 215 -14.17 3.66 6.00
C GLU A 215 -14.38 3.51 7.52
N TYR A 216 -15.04 2.42 7.94
CA TYR A 216 -15.26 2.12 9.35
C TYR A 216 -13.94 2.05 10.13
N GLY A 217 -12.97 1.28 9.62
CA GLY A 217 -11.67 1.16 10.29
C GLY A 217 -10.83 2.43 10.20
N LEU A 218 -10.89 3.18 9.08
CA LEU A 218 -10.23 4.48 8.94
C LEU A 218 -10.74 5.49 9.97
N LYS A 219 -12.06 5.54 10.18
CA LYS A 219 -12.69 6.40 11.20
C LYS A 219 -12.18 6.06 12.60
N ARG A 220 -12.16 4.77 12.96
CA ARG A 220 -11.67 4.33 14.28
C ARG A 220 -10.18 4.60 14.48
N ARG A 221 -9.38 4.39 13.43
CA ARG A 221 -7.95 4.76 13.42
C ARG A 221 -7.76 6.27 13.63
N ALA A 222 -8.63 7.10 13.06
CA ALA A 222 -8.61 8.55 13.24
C ALA A 222 -9.09 8.99 14.64
N GLU A 223 -10.11 8.35 15.21
CA GLU A 223 -10.59 8.62 16.58
C GLU A 223 -9.54 8.26 17.64
N GLY A 224 -8.74 7.21 17.42
CA GLY A 224 -7.55 6.95 18.23
C GLY A 224 -6.52 8.08 18.18
N ALA A 225 -6.45 8.81 17.05
CA ALA A 225 -5.53 9.93 16.86
C ALA A 225 -5.94 11.22 17.58
N THR A 226 -7.24 11.49 17.71
CA THR A 226 -7.70 12.73 18.35
C THR A 226 -7.49 12.73 19.86
N ASN A 227 -7.43 11.55 20.50
CA ASN A 227 -7.15 11.43 21.92
C ASN A 227 -5.67 11.62 22.29
N MET A 228 -4.70 11.38 21.39
CA MET A 228 -3.27 11.47 21.72
C MET A 228 -2.35 11.78 20.50
N ASN A 229 -2.36 13.03 20.00
CA ASN A 229 -1.51 13.50 18.88
C ASN A 229 -1.71 12.74 17.55
N ALA A 230 -1.19 13.24 16.42
CA ALA A 230 -1.31 12.59 15.11
C ALA A 230 -0.82 11.13 15.13
N HIS A 231 -1.73 10.19 15.35
CA HIS A 231 -1.47 8.77 15.62
C HIS A 231 -1.25 7.97 14.33
N SER A 232 -1.88 8.38 13.22
CA SER A 232 -1.71 7.73 11.92
C SER A 232 -0.27 7.75 11.39
N SER A 233 0.56 8.68 11.86
CA SER A 233 2.00 8.68 11.55
C SER A 233 2.83 7.74 12.41
N ARG A 234 2.28 7.24 13.53
CA ARG A 234 2.97 6.45 14.56
C ARG A 234 2.44 5.03 14.69
N SER A 235 1.36 4.70 13.98
CA SER A 235 0.81 3.35 13.92
C SER A 235 0.90 2.78 12.51
N HIS A 236 1.11 1.47 12.44
CA HIS A 236 1.03 0.73 11.18
C HIS A 236 -0.38 0.20 11.02
N ALA A 237 -0.94 0.25 9.81
CA ALA A 237 -2.24 -0.32 9.53
C ALA A 237 -2.11 -1.44 8.50
N VAL A 238 -2.79 -2.55 8.73
CA VAL A 238 -2.77 -3.76 7.91
C VAL A 238 -4.21 -4.07 7.52
N PHE A 239 -4.59 -3.69 6.30
CA PHE A 239 -5.84 -4.11 5.70
C PHE A 239 -5.60 -5.42 4.96
N ARG A 240 -6.27 -6.49 5.37
CA ARG A 240 -6.08 -7.82 4.79
C ARG A 240 -7.34 -8.27 4.11
N ILE A 241 -7.17 -8.81 2.90
CA ILE A 241 -8.22 -9.47 2.13
C ILE A 241 -7.84 -10.94 2.00
N LYS A 242 -8.75 -11.82 2.37
CA LYS A 242 -8.63 -13.27 2.22
C LYS A 242 -9.62 -13.73 1.18
N LEU A 243 -9.15 -14.51 0.22
CA LEU A 243 -9.96 -15.04 -0.87
C LEU A 243 -9.97 -16.57 -0.82
N GLU A 244 -11.13 -17.12 -1.14
CA GLU A 244 -11.31 -18.53 -1.51
C GLU A 244 -12.00 -18.56 -2.86
N CYS A 245 -11.28 -19.00 -3.89
CA CYS A 245 -11.77 -19.02 -5.27
C CYS A 245 -11.97 -20.48 -5.71
N LYS A 246 -13.22 -20.84 -6.02
CA LYS A 246 -13.57 -22.14 -6.58
C LYS A 246 -13.67 -22.03 -8.11
N HIS A 247 -12.72 -22.63 -8.82
CA HIS A 247 -12.72 -22.63 -10.30
C HIS A 247 -13.71 -23.67 -10.86
N ARG A 248 -14.46 -23.36 -11.94
CA ARG A 248 -15.48 -24.28 -12.51
C ARG A 248 -14.93 -25.65 -12.92
N ALA A 249 -13.69 -25.68 -13.39
CA ALA A 249 -13.03 -26.88 -13.88
C ALA A 249 -11.64 -27.05 -13.24
N GLY A 250 -11.47 -26.59 -12.00
CA GLY A 250 -10.17 -26.57 -11.32
C GLY A 250 -10.29 -26.68 -9.80
N PRO A 251 -9.15 -26.66 -9.08
CA PRO A 251 -9.14 -26.74 -7.62
C PRO A 251 -9.74 -25.47 -7.00
N THR A 252 -10.20 -25.60 -5.75
CA THR A 252 -10.39 -24.44 -4.88
C THR A 252 -9.02 -23.94 -4.45
N VAL A 253 -8.77 -22.66 -4.65
CA VAL A 253 -7.53 -21.99 -4.22
C VAL A 253 -7.85 -20.97 -3.13
N SER A 254 -6.91 -20.76 -2.21
CA SER A 254 -7.02 -19.72 -1.19
C SER A 254 -5.79 -18.84 -1.19
N SER A 255 -6.00 -17.54 -1.02
CA SER A 255 -4.94 -16.53 -1.00
C SER A 255 -5.23 -15.46 0.03
N ARG A 256 -4.17 -14.74 0.42
CA ARG A 256 -4.23 -13.59 1.32
C ARG A 256 -3.48 -12.43 0.70
N VAL A 257 -4.10 -11.26 0.69
CA VAL A 257 -3.49 -9.99 0.29
C VAL A 257 -3.37 -9.12 1.52
N ASN A 258 -2.15 -8.71 1.88
CA ASN A 258 -1.90 -7.73 2.93
C ASN A 258 -1.59 -6.37 2.27
N LEU A 259 -2.40 -5.37 2.59
CA LEU A 259 -2.28 -3.99 2.11
C LEU A 259 -1.94 -3.12 3.31
N ILE A 260 -0.69 -2.67 3.37
CA ILE A 260 -0.09 -2.14 4.59
C ILE A 260 0.25 -0.65 4.42
N ASP A 261 -0.24 0.18 5.33
CA ASP A 261 0.17 1.57 5.49
C ASP A 261 1.06 1.68 6.72
N LEU A 262 2.38 1.74 6.51
CA LEU A 262 3.33 1.79 7.63
C LEU A 262 3.34 3.16 8.32
N ALA A 263 3.76 3.19 9.58
CA ALA A 263 4.12 4.42 10.26
C ALA A 263 5.27 5.16 9.52
N GLY A 264 5.43 6.45 9.84
CA GLY A 264 6.52 7.25 9.30
C GLY A 264 7.89 6.83 9.83
N SER A 265 8.91 6.87 8.96
CA SER A 265 10.29 6.50 9.31
C SER A 265 11.12 7.64 9.93
N GLU A 266 10.49 8.68 10.49
CA GLU A 266 11.21 9.83 11.06
C GLU A 266 12.18 9.45 12.20
N ARG A 267 13.33 10.13 12.22
CA ARG A 267 14.29 10.06 13.32
C ARG A 267 13.89 11.05 14.42
N GLN A 268 13.91 10.63 15.69
CA GLN A 268 13.60 11.47 16.87
C GLN A 268 14.30 12.84 16.88
N GLY A 269 15.51 12.96 16.32
CA GLY A 269 16.27 14.21 16.27
C GLY A 269 15.65 15.36 15.46
N LYS A 270 14.65 15.10 14.60
CA LYS A 270 13.97 16.14 13.79
C LYS A 270 12.63 16.60 14.37
N THR A 271 12.09 15.93 15.39
CA THR A 271 10.74 16.21 15.91
C THR A 271 10.74 17.10 17.14
N GLY A 272 11.91 17.52 17.66
CA GLY A 272 12.01 18.37 18.85
C GLY A 272 11.41 17.74 20.11
N ALA A 273 11.12 16.42 20.09
CA ALA A 273 10.50 15.72 21.19
C ALA A 273 11.53 15.48 22.30
N THR A 274 11.58 16.42 23.26
CA THR A 274 12.26 16.20 24.54
C THR A 274 11.31 15.47 25.49
N GLY A 275 11.67 14.25 25.90
CA GLY A 275 11.04 13.59 27.04
C GLY A 275 10.49 12.20 26.75
N ILE A 276 10.77 11.31 27.71
CA ILE A 276 10.51 9.86 27.76
C ILE A 276 9.11 9.52 27.26
N ARG A 277 9.05 8.86 26.10
CA ARG A 277 7.90 8.08 25.64
C ARG A 277 8.43 6.77 25.06
N LEU A 278 8.63 5.81 25.97
CA LEU A 278 8.48 4.38 25.69
C LEU A 278 6.97 4.07 25.66
#